data_AF-A0A519SFH6-F1
#
_entry.id   AF-A0A519SFH6-F1
#
_cell.length_a   1.000
_cell.length_b   1.000
_cell.length_c   1.000
_cell.angle_alpha   90.00
_cell.angle_beta   90.00
_cell.angle_gamma   90.00
#
_symmetry.space_group_name_H-M   'P 1'
#
loop_
_entity.id
_entity.type
_entity.pdbx_description
1 polymer ?
#
loop_
_entity_poly.entity_id
_entity_poly.type
_entity_poly.pdbx_seq_one_letter_code
_entity_poly.pdbx_strand_id
1 'polypeptide(L)'
;MPATSPTHRDELLAEITRAFQDVPQPDEDLSGLAWPDLSDDFLREQLPFLASPSPAGFRYYMPAFLGFALREPIAQRLASLLALLKLPTELSGPAVTELLSYFEAASPPPVAVSSLMQQLTQANQALNLFVARASQLTPLPAKAIYHFLIYLQDAGTAAQQQEAAVAIARYWF
;
A
#
# COMPACT_ATOMS: atom_id res chain seq x y z
N MET A 1 20.78 -11.38 14.05
CA MET A 1 20.02 -10.73 12.97
C MET A 1 20.95 -10.60 11.78
N PRO A 2 20.62 -11.16 10.60
CA PRO A 2 21.45 -10.93 9.44
C PRO A 2 21.22 -9.48 8.99
N ALA A 3 22.26 -8.66 9.02
CA ALA A 3 22.25 -7.37 8.37
C ALA A 3 22.10 -7.63 6.87
N THR A 4 21.00 -7.17 6.26
CA THR A 4 20.86 -7.16 4.80
C THR A 4 22.04 -6.38 4.22
N SER A 5 22.81 -7.04 3.33
CA SER A 5 24.01 -6.43 2.77
C SER A 5 23.60 -5.25 1.88
N PRO A 6 24.41 -4.16 1.84
CA PRO A 6 24.16 -3.02 0.96
C PRO A 6 23.97 -3.45 -0.50
N THR A 7 24.65 -4.53 -0.91
CA THR A 7 24.49 -5.18 -2.22
C THR A 7 23.06 -5.62 -2.52
N HIS A 8 22.36 -6.22 -1.56
CA HIS A 8 21.00 -6.72 -1.77
C HIS A 8 19.99 -5.59 -1.96
N ARG A 9 20.16 -4.48 -1.22
CA ARG A 9 19.33 -3.28 -1.37
C ARG A 9 19.49 -2.64 -2.75
N ASP A 10 20.72 -2.53 -3.22
CA ASP A 10 21.02 -1.88 -4.50
C ASP A 10 20.56 -2.75 -5.68
N GLU A 11 20.64 -4.08 -5.57
CA GLU A 11 20.04 -5.03 -6.52
C GLU A 11 18.51 -4.88 -6.60
N LEU A 12 17.84 -4.78 -5.45
CA LEU A 12 16.39 -4.60 -5.39
C LEU A 12 15.96 -3.24 -5.98
N LEU A 13 16.73 -2.18 -5.73
CA LEU A 13 16.48 -0.87 -6.34
C LEU A 13 16.59 -0.92 -7.87
N ALA A 14 17.59 -1.64 -8.39
CA ALA A 14 17.75 -1.86 -9.82
C ALA A 14 16.60 -2.70 -10.42
N GLU A 15 16.13 -3.71 -9.69
CA GLU A 15 14.95 -4.50 -10.07
C GLU A 15 13.70 -3.63 -10.15
N ILE A 16 13.40 -2.84 -9.11
CA ILE A 16 12.27 -1.91 -9.09
C ILE A 16 12.36 -0.94 -10.27
N THR A 17 13.53 -0.36 -10.50
CA THR A 17 13.73 0.59 -11.61
C THR A 17 13.41 -0.06 -12.96
N ARG A 18 13.91 -1.27 -13.21
CA ARG A 18 13.66 -2.01 -14.45
C ARG A 18 12.19 -2.42 -14.58
N ALA A 19 11.56 -2.85 -13.49
CA ALA A 19 10.19 -3.33 -13.49
C ALA A 19 9.18 -2.22 -13.86
N PHE A 20 9.50 -0.96 -13.52
CA PHE A 20 8.63 0.18 -13.76
C PHE A 20 9.08 1.09 -14.92
N GLN A 21 10.15 0.74 -15.65
CA GLN A 21 10.71 1.58 -16.72
C GLN A 21 9.71 1.88 -17.86
N ASP A 22 8.83 0.91 -18.15
CA ASP A 22 7.87 0.98 -19.27
C ASP A 22 6.49 1.46 -18.82
N VAL A 23 6.37 1.97 -17.59
CA VAL A 23 5.10 2.46 -17.07
C VAL A 23 4.81 3.85 -17.65
N PRO A 24 3.68 4.02 -18.37
CA PRO A 24 3.35 5.30 -18.97
C PRO A 24 3.03 6.34 -17.90
N GLN A 25 3.45 7.58 -18.15
CA GLN A 25 3.13 8.73 -17.31
C GLN A 25 1.62 8.98 -17.32
N PRO A 26 1.00 9.25 -16.15
CA PRO A 26 -0.41 9.58 -16.07
C PRO A 26 -0.68 10.99 -16.62
N ASP A 27 -1.89 11.22 -17.13
CA ASP A 27 -2.33 12.56 -17.57
C ASP A 27 -2.46 13.54 -16.38
N GLU A 28 -2.77 13.02 -15.18
CA GLU A 28 -2.77 13.78 -13.93
C GLU A 28 -1.44 13.61 -13.22
N ASP A 29 -0.61 14.65 -13.29
CA ASP A 29 0.75 14.60 -12.80
C ASP A 29 0.85 15.15 -11.36
N LEU A 30 1.42 14.37 -10.44
CA LEU A 30 1.60 14.79 -9.04
C LEU A 30 2.62 15.93 -8.90
N SER A 31 3.55 16.04 -9.85
CA SER A 31 4.69 16.97 -9.76
C SER A 31 5.09 17.65 -11.07
N GLY A 32 4.62 17.16 -12.23
CA GLY A 32 5.15 17.56 -13.54
C GLY A 32 6.52 16.93 -13.87
N LEU A 33 7.08 16.14 -12.96
CA LEU A 33 8.40 15.50 -13.07
C LEU A 33 8.25 14.00 -13.24
N ALA A 34 9.23 13.41 -13.92
CA ALA A 34 9.30 11.96 -14.01
C ALA A 34 9.64 11.37 -12.63
N TRP A 35 9.10 10.18 -12.35
CA TRP A 35 9.31 9.51 -11.06
C TRP A 35 10.80 9.35 -10.65
N PRO A 36 11.78 9.12 -11.56
CA PRO A 36 13.19 9.02 -11.18
C PRO A 36 13.80 10.35 -10.72
N ASP A 37 13.22 11.47 -11.15
CA ASP A 37 13.72 12.83 -10.90
C ASP A 37 13.14 13.44 -9.61
N LEU A 38 12.23 12.72 -8.94
CA LEU A 38 11.66 13.17 -7.68
C LEU A 38 12.72 13.18 -6.57
N SER A 39 12.84 14.32 -5.89
CA SER A 39 13.72 14.44 -4.73
C SER A 39 13.19 13.67 -3.53
N ASP A 40 14.10 13.20 -2.69
CA ASP A 40 13.74 12.52 -1.44
C ASP A 40 12.93 13.45 -0.50
N ASP A 41 13.18 14.77 -0.52
CA ASP A 41 12.37 15.74 0.22
C ASP A 41 10.92 15.81 -0.29
N PHE A 42 10.72 15.81 -1.61
CA PHE A 42 9.39 15.77 -2.22
C PHE A 42 8.67 14.46 -1.87
N LEU A 43 9.34 13.32 -2.05
CA LEU A 43 8.79 12.00 -1.72
C LEU A 43 8.44 11.89 -0.24
N ARG A 44 9.27 12.49 0.63
CA ARG A 44 8.99 12.58 2.06
C ARG A 44 7.65 13.28 2.27
N GLU A 45 7.47 14.50 1.75
CA GLU A 45 6.24 15.29 1.94
C GLU A 45 4.99 14.68 1.28
N GLN A 46 5.15 14.01 0.14
CA GLN A 46 4.04 13.58 -0.70
C GLN A 46 3.55 12.15 -0.46
N LEU A 47 4.13 11.44 0.50
CA LEU A 47 3.74 10.06 0.80
C LEU A 47 2.25 9.87 1.18
N PRO A 48 1.61 10.77 1.95
CA PRO A 48 0.16 10.73 2.17
C PRO A 48 -0.64 10.91 0.86
N PHE A 49 -0.09 11.65 -0.10
CA PHE A 49 -0.72 11.90 -1.39
C PHE A 49 -0.59 10.73 -2.35
N LEU A 50 0.30 9.74 -2.11
CA LEU A 50 0.31 8.43 -2.80
C LEU A 50 -0.92 7.58 -2.45
N ALA A 51 -1.61 7.88 -1.35
CA ALA A 51 -2.92 7.30 -1.04
C ALA A 51 -4.07 7.95 -1.83
N SER A 52 -3.83 9.11 -2.44
CA SER A 52 -4.82 9.91 -3.15
C SER A 52 -4.74 9.92 -4.69
N PRO A 53 -3.70 9.42 -5.39
CA PRO A 53 -3.66 9.56 -6.83
C PRO A 53 -4.61 8.55 -7.46
N SER A 54 -5.00 8.85 -8.69
CA SER A 54 -5.67 7.90 -9.57
C SER A 54 -4.87 6.58 -9.64
N PRO A 55 -5.50 5.45 -9.97
CA PRO A 55 -4.79 4.17 -10.14
C PRO A 55 -3.57 4.25 -11.08
N ALA A 56 -3.63 5.11 -12.09
CA ALA A 56 -2.52 5.39 -13.00
C ALA A 56 -1.35 6.11 -12.31
N GLY A 57 -1.64 7.16 -11.52
CA GLY A 57 -0.63 7.87 -10.74
C GLY A 57 0.02 7.00 -9.67
N PHE A 58 -0.78 6.14 -9.00
CA PHE A 58 -0.23 5.15 -8.08
C PHE A 58 0.80 4.25 -8.77
N ARG A 59 0.45 3.68 -9.93
CA ARG A 59 1.35 2.81 -10.68
C ARG A 59 2.64 3.52 -11.10
N TYR A 60 2.54 4.76 -11.57
CA TYR A 60 3.68 5.52 -12.09
C TYR A 60 4.64 5.95 -10.98
N TYR A 61 4.13 6.41 -9.84
CA TYR A 61 4.96 6.97 -8.78
C TYR A 61 5.41 5.94 -7.73
N MET A 62 4.76 4.78 -7.64
CA MET A 62 5.16 3.67 -6.77
C MET A 62 6.68 3.39 -6.72
N PRO A 63 7.41 3.25 -7.85
CA PRO A 63 8.84 2.92 -7.82
C PRO A 63 9.67 3.97 -7.08
N ALA A 64 9.32 5.25 -7.18
CA ALA A 64 10.01 6.31 -6.45
C ALA A 64 9.85 6.14 -4.94
N PHE A 65 8.63 5.80 -4.48
CA PHE A 65 8.36 5.57 -3.06
C PHE A 65 8.98 4.29 -2.51
N LEU A 66 9.01 3.21 -3.30
CA LEU A 66 9.73 1.99 -2.93
C LEU A 66 11.23 2.25 -2.83
N GLY A 67 11.81 2.94 -3.82
CA GLY A 67 13.22 3.29 -3.82
C GLY A 67 13.59 4.22 -2.67
N PHE A 68 12.77 5.22 -2.39
CA PHE A 68 12.91 6.07 -1.21
C PHE A 68 12.87 5.27 0.10
N ALA A 69 11.93 4.33 0.24
CA ALA A 69 11.83 3.47 1.43
C ALA A 69 13.04 2.53 1.61
N LEU A 70 13.73 2.15 0.54
CA LEU A 70 15.00 1.42 0.61
C LEU A 70 16.16 2.32 1.04
N ARG A 71 16.21 3.57 0.56
CA ARG A 71 17.29 4.52 0.85
C ARG A 71 17.24 5.07 2.27
N GLU A 72 16.04 5.37 2.77
CA GLU A 72 15.85 5.96 4.10
C GLU A 72 15.06 5.03 5.04
N PRO A 73 15.62 4.64 6.20
CA PRO A 73 14.92 3.84 7.20
C PRO A 73 13.96 4.71 8.03
N ILE A 74 13.02 5.42 7.41
CA ILE A 74 11.97 6.14 8.14
C ILE A 74 10.87 5.14 8.49
N ALA A 75 11.05 4.48 9.64
CA ALA A 75 10.15 3.43 10.12
C ALA A 75 8.67 3.85 10.14
N GLN A 76 8.42 5.13 10.41
CA GLN A 76 7.08 5.67 10.61
C GLN A 76 6.31 5.96 9.30
N ARG A 77 7.01 6.24 8.19
CA ARG A 77 6.36 6.53 6.89
C ARG A 77 6.14 5.28 6.04
N LEU A 78 6.99 4.27 6.23
CA LEU A 78 6.80 2.92 5.69
C LEU A 78 5.44 2.32 6.08
N ALA A 79 4.89 2.67 7.25
CA ALA A 79 3.55 2.22 7.65
C ALA A 79 2.45 2.66 6.68
N SER A 80 2.52 3.88 6.15
CA SER A 80 1.55 4.39 5.17
C SER A 80 1.72 3.72 3.81
N LEU A 81 2.95 3.49 3.37
CA LEU A 81 3.23 2.73 2.15
C LEU A 81 2.74 1.28 2.27
N LEU A 82 3.02 0.61 3.38
CA LEU A 82 2.53 -0.74 3.67
C LEU A 82 1.00 -0.79 3.77
N ALA A 83 0.35 0.24 4.29
CA ALA A 83 -1.11 0.34 4.29
C ALA A 83 -1.69 0.37 2.86
N LEU A 84 -0.97 0.95 1.89
CA LEU A 84 -1.39 0.95 0.48
C LEU A 84 -1.13 -0.38 -0.24
N LEU A 85 -0.16 -1.16 0.24
CA LEU A 85 0.20 -2.47 -0.32
C LEU A 85 -0.57 -3.62 0.33
N LYS A 86 -1.34 -3.34 1.39
CA LYS A 86 -2.20 -4.32 2.06
C LYS A 86 -3.64 -4.19 1.60
N LEU A 87 -4.31 -5.33 1.50
CA LEU A 87 -5.75 -5.36 1.38
C LEU A 87 -6.38 -4.78 2.67
N PRO A 88 -7.25 -3.76 2.58
CA PRO A 88 -7.89 -3.17 3.76
C PRO A 88 -8.57 -4.27 4.58
N THR A 89 -8.31 -4.31 5.88
CA THR A 89 -8.88 -5.36 6.74
C THR A 89 -10.40 -5.29 6.73
N GLU A 90 -11.05 -6.45 6.60
CA GLU A 90 -12.49 -6.58 6.77
C GLU A 90 -12.91 -6.09 8.17
N LEU A 91 -14.17 -5.66 8.28
CA LEU A 91 -14.75 -5.26 9.55
C LEU A 91 -14.50 -6.33 10.62
N SER A 92 -14.10 -5.87 11.79
CA SER A 92 -13.84 -6.71 12.94
C SER A 92 -15.05 -7.63 13.20
N GLY A 93 -14.81 -8.92 13.47
CA GLY A 93 -15.86 -9.89 13.79
C GLY A 93 -16.93 -9.41 14.79
N PRO A 94 -16.59 -8.63 15.85
CA PRO A 94 -17.59 -8.04 16.74
C PRO A 94 -18.61 -7.12 16.05
N ALA A 95 -18.19 -6.33 15.05
CA ALA A 95 -19.06 -5.43 14.30
C ALA A 95 -20.03 -6.20 13.38
N VAL A 96 -19.59 -7.34 12.84
CA VAL A 96 -20.43 -8.23 12.03
C VAL A 96 -21.46 -8.94 12.92
N THR A 97 -21.05 -9.39 14.11
CA THR A 97 -21.97 -9.99 15.09
C THR A 97 -23.03 -9.00 15.58
N GLU A 98 -22.65 -7.75 15.82
CA GLU A 98 -23.60 -6.67 16.13
C GLU A 98 -24.64 -6.51 15.01
N LEU A 99 -24.21 -6.41 13.75
CA LEU A 99 -25.10 -6.33 12.59
C LEU A 99 -26.13 -7.47 12.53
N LEU A 100 -25.68 -8.71 12.72
CA LEU A 100 -26.55 -9.88 12.66
C LEU A 100 -27.62 -9.82 13.77
N SER A 101 -27.21 -9.48 15.00
CA SER A 101 -28.14 -9.32 16.11
C SER A 101 -29.17 -8.19 15.91
N TYR A 102 -28.82 -7.15 15.15
CA TYR A 102 -29.74 -6.06 14.83
C TYR A 102 -30.77 -6.44 13.75
N PHE A 103 -30.34 -7.16 12.70
CA PHE A 103 -31.26 -7.65 11.66
C PHE A 103 -32.32 -8.59 12.24
N GLU A 104 -31.99 -9.30 13.32
CA GLU A 104 -32.91 -10.17 14.05
C GLU A 104 -33.89 -9.40 14.97
N ALA A 105 -33.57 -8.17 15.39
CA ALA A 105 -34.29 -7.47 16.46
C ALA A 105 -35.44 -6.53 16.02
N ALA A 106 -35.72 -6.38 14.71
CA ALA A 106 -36.86 -5.62 14.15
C ALA A 106 -37.18 -4.27 14.84
N SER A 107 -36.16 -3.51 15.24
CA SER A 107 -36.27 -2.21 15.91
C SER A 107 -35.61 -1.10 15.09
N PRO A 108 -36.04 0.18 15.21
CA PRO A 108 -35.45 1.27 14.43
C PRO A 108 -33.94 1.41 14.72
N PRO A 109 -33.11 1.68 13.70
CA PRO A 109 -31.66 1.60 13.83
C PRO A 109 -31.13 2.70 14.77
N PRO A 110 -30.37 2.36 15.84
CA PRO A 110 -29.65 3.34 16.63
C PRO A 110 -28.53 4.01 15.80
N VAL A 111 -28.01 5.14 16.29
CA VAL A 111 -26.87 5.90 15.69
C VAL A 111 -25.67 4.99 15.36
N ALA A 112 -25.51 3.87 16.08
CA ALA A 112 -24.49 2.84 15.86
C ALA A 112 -24.59 2.15 14.48
N VAL A 113 -25.79 1.93 13.94
CA VAL A 113 -25.99 1.30 12.61
C VAL A 113 -25.52 2.25 11.51
N SER A 114 -25.79 3.55 11.65
CA SER A 114 -25.31 4.57 10.70
C SER A 114 -23.78 4.61 10.67
N SER A 115 -23.11 4.57 11.83
CA SER A 115 -21.65 4.51 11.88
C SER A 115 -21.08 3.22 11.28
N LEU A 116 -21.78 2.10 11.44
CA LEU A 116 -21.32 0.81 10.93
C LEU A 116 -21.53 0.70 9.41
N MET A 117 -22.65 1.19 8.87
CA MET A 117 -22.83 1.35 7.42
C MET A 117 -21.80 2.29 6.82
N GLN A 118 -21.41 3.35 7.54
CA GLN A 118 -20.35 4.25 7.10
C GLN A 118 -18.99 3.54 7.06
N GLN A 119 -18.68 2.71 8.07
CA GLN A 119 -17.47 1.89 8.07
C GLN A 119 -17.45 0.86 6.94
N LEU A 120 -18.57 0.16 6.69
CA LEU A 120 -18.76 -0.74 5.53
C LEU A 120 -18.49 -0.01 4.21
N THR A 121 -19.07 1.17 4.06
CA THR A 121 -18.92 1.99 2.84
C THR A 121 -17.46 2.39 2.64
N GLN A 122 -16.79 2.84 3.70
CA GLN A 122 -15.37 3.19 3.66
C GLN A 122 -14.48 1.98 3.35
N ALA A 123 -14.72 0.83 3.97
CA ALA A 123 -13.98 -0.39 3.71
C ALA A 123 -14.15 -0.85 2.25
N ASN A 124 -15.36 -0.83 1.72
CA ASN A 124 -15.64 -1.16 0.32
C ASN A 124 -14.96 -0.17 -0.65
N GLN A 125 -14.98 1.14 -0.34
CA GLN A 125 -14.26 2.14 -1.14
C GLN A 125 -12.76 1.89 -1.15
N ALA A 126 -12.18 1.62 0.03
CA ALA A 126 -10.75 1.32 0.15
C ALA A 126 -10.38 0.04 -0.62
N LEU A 127 -11.22 -1.00 -0.55
CA LEU A 127 -11.02 -2.24 -1.29
C LEU A 127 -11.09 -2.01 -2.80
N ASN A 128 -12.11 -1.30 -3.29
CA ASN A 128 -12.24 -0.99 -4.71
C ASN A 128 -11.05 -0.16 -5.23
N LEU A 129 -10.57 0.81 -4.45
CA LEU A 129 -9.38 1.58 -4.79
C LEU A 129 -8.12 0.71 -4.83
N PHE A 130 -7.96 -0.18 -3.85
CA PHE A 130 -6.86 -1.15 -3.83
C PHE A 130 -6.88 -2.04 -5.08
N VAL A 131 -8.02 -2.65 -5.41
CA VAL A 131 -8.19 -3.50 -6.60
C VAL A 131 -7.94 -2.70 -7.88
N ALA A 132 -8.47 -1.48 -7.98
CA ALA A 132 -8.25 -0.62 -9.14
C ALA A 132 -6.77 -0.29 -9.34
N ARG A 133 -6.01 -0.03 -8.26
CA ARG A 133 -4.57 0.19 -8.31
C ARG A 133 -3.80 -1.05 -8.69
N ALA A 134 -4.11 -2.16 -8.04
CA ALA A 134 -3.34 -3.38 -8.19
C ALA A 134 -3.58 -4.05 -9.55
N SER A 135 -4.78 -3.92 -10.12
CA SER A 135 -5.09 -4.36 -11.48
C SER A 135 -4.34 -3.60 -12.58
N GLN A 136 -3.78 -2.43 -12.29
CA GLN A 136 -2.96 -1.67 -13.24
C GLN A 136 -1.52 -2.18 -13.32
N LEU A 137 -1.08 -2.99 -12.35
CA LEU A 137 0.28 -3.51 -12.29
C LEU A 137 0.43 -4.72 -13.21
N THR A 138 1.47 -4.69 -14.03
CA THR A 138 1.89 -5.87 -14.79
C THR A 138 2.67 -6.83 -13.88
N PRO A 139 2.93 -8.08 -14.31
CA PRO A 139 3.61 -9.06 -13.46
C PRO A 139 5.00 -8.62 -12.96
N LEU A 140 5.72 -7.80 -13.72
CA LEU A 140 7.04 -7.29 -13.33
C LEU A 140 6.98 -6.31 -12.14
N PRO A 141 6.22 -5.20 -12.20
CA PRO A 141 5.92 -4.35 -11.05
C PRO A 141 5.41 -5.11 -9.82
N ALA A 142 4.48 -6.04 -10.01
CA ALA A 142 3.93 -6.83 -8.90
C ALA A 142 5.01 -7.68 -8.23
N LYS A 143 5.88 -8.33 -9.02
CA LYS A 143 7.01 -9.10 -8.51
C LYS A 143 8.04 -8.23 -7.77
N ALA A 144 8.33 -7.04 -8.27
CA ALA A 144 9.23 -6.10 -7.60
C ALA A 144 8.67 -5.64 -6.24
N ILE A 145 7.36 -5.38 -6.16
CA ILE A 145 6.67 -5.08 -4.90
C ILE A 145 6.75 -6.28 -3.94
N TYR A 146 6.53 -7.49 -4.43
CA TYR A 146 6.65 -8.71 -3.62
C TYR A 146 8.06 -8.87 -3.04
N HIS A 147 9.11 -8.73 -3.84
CA HIS A 147 10.50 -8.78 -3.35
C HIS A 147 10.82 -7.67 -2.35
N PHE A 148 10.26 -6.48 -2.54
CA PHE A 148 10.34 -5.40 -1.54
C PHE A 148 9.69 -5.77 -0.21
N LEU A 149 8.52 -6.44 -0.24
CA LEU A 149 7.87 -6.91 0.99
C LEU A 149 8.68 -8.00 1.69
N ILE A 150 9.30 -8.93 0.94
CA ILE A 150 10.24 -9.91 1.51
C ILE A 150 11.41 -9.19 2.19
N TYR A 151 12.01 -8.21 1.51
CA TYR A 151 13.09 -7.41 2.09
C TYR A 151 12.66 -6.77 3.41
N LEU A 152 11.44 -6.22 3.50
CA LEU A 152 10.93 -5.65 4.75
C LEU A 152 10.65 -6.68 5.84
N GLN A 153 10.31 -7.92 5.47
CA GLN A 153 10.15 -9.02 6.42
C GLN A 153 11.48 -9.39 7.10
N ASP A 154 12.59 -9.24 6.39
CA ASP A 154 13.92 -9.55 6.94
C ASP A 154 14.59 -8.34 7.62
N ALA A 155 14.50 -7.16 7.00
CA ALA A 155 15.25 -5.97 7.41
C ALA A 155 14.42 -4.94 8.19
N GLY A 156 13.10 -5.06 8.19
CA GLY A 156 12.20 -4.11 8.86
C GLY A 156 12.16 -4.25 10.38
N THR A 157 11.53 -3.27 11.03
CA THR A 157 11.12 -3.35 12.44
C THR A 157 10.06 -4.44 12.63
N ALA A 158 9.90 -4.98 13.84
CA ALA A 158 8.90 -6.02 14.12
C ALA A 158 7.48 -5.68 13.62
N ALA A 159 7.06 -4.41 13.73
CA ALA A 159 5.79 -3.95 13.18
C ALA A 159 5.74 -4.04 11.65
N GLN A 160 6.79 -3.59 10.96
CA GLN A 160 6.88 -3.66 9.50
C GLN A 160 6.96 -5.10 9.00
N GLN A 161 7.69 -5.97 9.70
CA GLN A 161 7.79 -7.38 9.37
C GLN A 161 6.42 -8.05 9.42
N GLN A 162 5.64 -7.79 10.47
CA GLN A 162 4.28 -8.29 10.60
C GLN A 162 3.37 -7.77 9.48
N GLU A 163 3.47 -6.48 9.15
CA GLU A 163 2.64 -5.87 8.12
C GLU A 163 2.99 -6.35 6.71
N ALA A 164 4.29 -6.55 6.42
CA ALA A 164 4.75 -7.13 5.16
C ALA A 164 4.30 -8.58 5.02
N ALA A 165 4.39 -9.40 6.08
CA ALA A 165 3.91 -10.77 6.08
C ALA A 165 2.40 -10.86 5.79
N VAL A 166 1.60 -9.96 6.36
CA VAL A 166 0.15 -9.87 6.09
C VAL A 166 -0.12 -9.47 4.64
N ALA A 167 0.63 -8.51 4.09
CA ALA A 167 0.49 -8.09 2.70
C ALA A 167 0.76 -9.25 1.73
N ILE A 168 1.88 -9.96 1.94
CA ILE A 168 2.29 -11.12 1.14
C ILE A 168 1.22 -12.20 1.18
N ALA A 169 0.83 -12.65 2.38
CA ALA A 169 -0.09 -13.78 2.55
C ALA A 169 -1.47 -13.57 1.91
N ARG A 170 -1.87 -12.31 1.70
CA ARG A 170 -3.21 -11.97 1.21
C ARG A 170 -3.29 -11.62 -0.27
N TYR A 171 -2.19 -11.18 -0.88
CA TYR A 171 -2.30 -10.58 -2.22
C TYR A 171 -1.09 -10.76 -3.13
N TRP A 172 0.13 -10.74 -2.60
CA TRP A 172 1.35 -10.79 -3.41
C TRP A 172 1.96 -12.19 -3.35
N PHE A 173 1.51 -13.10 -4.23
CA PHE A 173 1.96 -14.49 -4.36
C PHE A 173 2.36 -14.86 -5.79
#